data_AF-A0A821NDJ6-F1
#
_entry.id   AF-A0A821NDJ6-F1
#
_cell.length_a   1.000
_cell.length_b   1.000
_cell.length_c   1.000
_cell.angle_alpha   90.00
_cell.angle_beta   90.00
_cell.angle_gamma   90.00
#
_symmetry.space_group_name_H-M   'P 1'
#
loop_
_entity.id
_entity.type
_entity.pdbx_description
1 polymer ?
#
loop_
_entity_poly.entity_id
_entity_poly.type
_entity_poly.pdbx_seq_one_letter_code
_entity_poly.pdbx_strand_id
1 'polypeptide(L)'
;MSLKSLRDTRWSCRFESLKVVSRRYTEIVATLQEIQVGDAFILLKVIQTFDFIFHIHLMSEVFLITNILSKFLQKLGVSLTEAIAQVEITICSLESMKKDDEFNRIWNETMNICAENDIDEPDEQRKRKVPARLGGGDI
;
A
#
# COMPACT_ATOMS: atom_id res chain seq x y z
N MET A 1 -16.65 -28.66 5.43
CA MET A 1 -15.53 -27.70 5.49
C MET A 1 -14.56 -28.04 4.36
N SER A 2 -14.55 -27.24 3.29
CA SER A 2 -13.63 -27.46 2.17
C SER A 2 -12.29 -26.83 2.53
N LEU A 3 -11.22 -27.64 2.55
CA LEU A 3 -9.85 -27.15 2.68
C LEU A 3 -9.55 -26.27 1.46
N LYS A 4 -9.32 -24.97 1.71
CA LYS A 4 -8.83 -24.04 0.67
C LYS A 4 -7.48 -24.57 0.17
N SER A 5 -7.32 -24.65 -1.15
CA SER A 5 -6.13 -25.19 -1.81
C SER A 5 -4.87 -24.45 -1.34
N LEU A 6 -3.76 -25.18 -1.15
CA LEU A 6 -2.40 -24.66 -0.88
C LEU A 6 -1.84 -23.70 -1.97
N ARG A 7 -2.69 -23.23 -2.89
CA ARG A 7 -2.37 -22.39 -4.05
C ARG A 7 -2.76 -20.92 -3.90
N ASP A 8 -3.31 -20.50 -2.76
CA ASP A 8 -3.30 -19.08 -2.44
C ASP A 8 -1.85 -18.70 -2.13
N THR A 9 -1.20 -18.00 -3.06
CA THR A 9 0.17 -17.55 -2.86
C THR A 9 0.25 -16.70 -1.59
N ARG A 10 1.43 -16.66 -0.96
CA ARG A 10 1.65 -15.79 0.22
C ARG A 10 1.23 -14.34 -0.07
N TRP A 11 1.30 -13.90 -1.33
CA TRP A 11 0.85 -12.60 -1.80
C TRP A 11 -0.67 -12.44 -1.82
N SER A 12 -1.42 -13.43 -2.31
CA SER A 12 -2.89 -13.41 -2.30
C SER A 12 -3.44 -13.37 -0.87
N CYS A 13 -2.85 -14.13 0.05
CA CYS A 13 -3.22 -14.06 1.47
C CYS A 13 -2.95 -12.67 2.07
N ARG A 14 -1.77 -12.08 1.80
CA ARG A 14 -1.43 -10.72 2.26
C ARG A 14 -2.38 -9.66 1.70
N PHE A 15 -2.78 -9.78 0.43
CA PHE A 15 -3.74 -8.88 -0.18
C PHE A 15 -5.10 -8.91 0.51
N GLU A 16 -5.63 -10.12 0.76
CA GLU A 16 -6.92 -10.27 1.46
C GLU A 16 -6.83 -9.77 2.90
N SER A 17 -5.72 -10.00 3.61
CA SER A 17 -5.50 -9.41 4.93
C SER A 17 -5.49 -7.89 4.91
N LEU A 18 -4.79 -7.28 3.94
CA LEU A 18 -4.75 -5.82 3.81
C LEU A 18 -6.13 -5.22 3.51
N LYS A 19 -6.94 -5.87 2.67
CA LYS A 19 -8.33 -5.47 2.44
C LYS A 19 -9.16 -5.49 3.72
N VAL A 20 -9.00 -6.53 4.54
CA VAL A 20 -9.72 -6.63 5.81
C VAL A 20 -9.30 -5.51 6.75
N VAL A 21 -7.99 -5.24 6.87
CA VAL A 21 -7.45 -4.15 7.69
C VAL A 21 -7.96 -2.80 7.21
N SER A 22 -7.87 -2.51 5.91
CA SER A 22 -8.37 -1.27 5.31
C SER A 22 -9.87 -1.08 5.56
N ARG A 23 -10.68 -2.11 5.31
CA ARG A 23 -12.14 -2.04 5.50
C ARG A 23 -12.55 -1.88 6.97
N ARG A 24 -11.78 -2.46 7.89
CA ARG A 24 -12.08 -2.49 9.33
C ARG A 24 -11.21 -1.52 10.11
N TYR A 25 -10.57 -0.57 9.45
CA TYR A 25 -9.57 0.32 10.06
C TYR A 25 -10.13 1.06 11.27
N THR A 26 -11.32 1.67 11.14
CA THR A 26 -12.00 2.38 12.23
C THR A 26 -12.34 1.48 13.41
N GLU A 27 -12.80 0.25 13.15
CA GLU A 27 -13.09 -0.75 14.18
C GLU A 27 -11.80 -1.19 14.89
N ILE A 28 -10.70 -1.38 14.16
CA ILE A 28 -9.40 -1.73 14.73
C ILE A 28 -8.90 -0.59 15.62
N VAL A 29 -8.97 0.66 15.16
CA VAL A 29 -8.59 1.83 15.96
C VAL A 29 -9.41 1.91 17.25
N ALA A 30 -10.74 1.78 17.16
CA ALA A 30 -11.62 1.82 18.32
C ALA A 30 -11.29 0.72 19.34
N THR A 31 -11.11 -0.53 18.89
CA THR A 31 -10.75 -1.64 19.79
C THR A 31 -9.39 -1.44 20.48
N LEU A 32 -8.40 -0.88 19.77
CA LEU A 32 -7.10 -0.57 20.35
C LEU A 32 -7.15 0.61 21.34
N GLN A 33 -8.01 1.59 21.08
CA GLN A 33 -8.30 2.68 22.01
C GLN A 33 -9.01 2.20 23.28
N GLU A 34 -9.82 1.14 23.22
CA GLU A 34 -10.44 0.56 24.43
C GLU A 34 -9.43 -0.19 25.30
N ILE A 35 -8.49 -0.92 24.67
CA ILE A 35 -7.51 -1.73 25.41
C ILE A 35 -6.45 -0.83 26.06
N GLN A 36 -5.84 0.09 25.31
CA GLN A 36 -4.88 1.10 25.78
C GLN A 36 -3.70 0.64 26.67
N VAL A 37 -3.39 -0.66 26.72
CA VAL A 37 -2.29 -1.22 27.52
C VAL A 37 -1.36 -2.10 26.70
N GLY A 38 -0.08 -2.13 27.10
CA GLY A 38 0.95 -2.99 26.49
C GLY A 38 1.08 -2.80 24.97
N ASP A 39 1.10 -3.92 24.25
CA ASP A 39 1.28 -3.93 22.79
C ASP A 39 0.15 -3.21 22.05
N ALA A 40 -1.07 -3.16 22.59
CA ALA A 40 -2.20 -2.48 21.96
C ALA A 40 -1.97 -0.97 21.86
N PHE A 41 -1.37 -0.37 22.90
CA PHE A 41 -1.01 1.05 22.90
C PHE A 41 0.08 1.36 21.87
N ILE A 42 1.09 0.50 21.76
CA ILE A 42 2.16 0.66 20.77
C ILE A 42 1.59 0.52 19.36
N LEU A 43 0.75 -0.49 19.14
CA LEU A 43 0.12 -0.72 17.84
C LEU A 43 -0.79 0.43 17.44
N LEU A 44 -1.58 0.98 18.37
CA LEU A 44 -2.42 2.15 18.12
C LEU A 44 -1.60 3.32 17.58
N LYS A 45 -0.46 3.61 18.23
CA LYS A 45 0.47 4.67 17.80
C LYS A 45 1.06 4.42 16.42
N VAL A 46 1.27 3.17 16.03
CA VAL A 46 1.81 2.83 14.71
C VAL A 46 0.75 2.99 13.64
N ILE A 47 -0.47 2.48 13.88
CA ILE A 47 -1.52 2.48 12.85
C ILE A 47 -2.12 3.87 12.62
N GLN A 48 -2.13 4.73 13.65
CA GLN A 48 -2.57 6.13 13.55
C GLN A 48 -1.42 7.04 13.08
N THR A 49 -0.73 6.64 12.00
CA THR A 49 0.27 7.47 11.33
C THR A 49 -0.06 7.59 9.87
N PHE A 50 0.27 8.74 9.28
CA PHE A 50 0.18 8.91 7.83
C PHE A 50 0.91 7.80 7.08
N ASP A 51 2.14 7.48 7.52
CA ASP A 51 2.96 6.44 6.89
C ASP A 51 2.21 5.11 6.83
N PHE A 52 1.60 4.67 7.94
CA PHE A 52 0.88 3.39 7.94
C PHE A 52 -0.29 3.38 6.95
N ILE A 53 -1.10 4.44 6.93
CA ILE A 53 -2.24 4.56 6.02
C ILE A 53 -1.76 4.62 4.57
N PHE A 54 -0.73 5.42 4.29
CA PHE A 54 -0.12 5.50 2.96
C PHE A 54 0.37 4.13 2.48
N HIS A 55 1.05 3.39 3.35
CA HIS A 55 1.53 2.04 3.05
C HIS A 55 0.37 1.08 2.75
N ILE A 56 -0.75 1.18 3.47
CA ILE A 56 -1.95 0.38 3.17
C ILE A 56 -2.47 0.67 1.76
N HIS A 57 -2.64 1.93 1.38
CA HIS A 57 -3.14 2.28 0.05
C HIS A 57 -2.17 1.85 -1.06
N LEU A 58 -0.90 2.19 -0.91
CA LEU A 58 0.15 1.83 -1.88
C LEU A 58 0.24 0.31 -2.07
N MET A 59 0.30 -0.44 -0.97
CA MET A 59 0.40 -1.90 -1.04
C MET A 59 -0.88 -2.55 -1.56
N SER A 60 -2.05 -1.95 -1.29
CA SER A 60 -3.32 -2.45 -1.83
C SER A 60 -3.34 -2.39 -3.36
N GLU A 61 -2.85 -1.31 -3.96
CA GLU A 61 -2.74 -1.17 -5.42
C GLU A 61 -1.72 -2.15 -6.03
N VAL A 62 -0.52 -2.23 -5.45
CA VAL A 62 0.51 -3.17 -5.91
C VAL A 62 0.02 -4.63 -5.82
N PHE A 63 -0.67 -4.98 -4.73
CA PHE A 63 -1.22 -6.31 -4.57
C PHE A 63 -2.41 -6.58 -5.47
N LEU A 64 -3.25 -5.58 -5.76
CA LEU A 64 -4.32 -5.73 -6.73
C LEU A 64 -3.75 -6.11 -8.10
N ILE A 65 -2.77 -5.34 -8.60
CA ILE A 65 -2.15 -5.57 -9.91
C ILE A 65 -1.48 -6.96 -9.96
N THR A 66 -0.66 -7.29 -8.96
CA THR A 66 0.06 -8.57 -8.94
C THR A 66 -0.89 -9.77 -8.73
N ASN A 67 -2.00 -9.60 -8.01
CA ASN A 67 -3.02 -10.64 -7.84
C ASN A 67 -3.81 -10.86 -9.13
N ILE A 68 -4.08 -9.82 -9.92
CA ILE A 68 -4.70 -9.96 -11.25
C ILE A 68 -3.79 -10.81 -12.16
N LEU A 69 -2.49 -10.48 -12.24
CA LEU A 69 -1.52 -11.27 -12.99
C LEU A 69 -1.47 -12.72 -12.50
N SER A 70 -1.34 -12.91 -11.18
CA SER A 70 -1.25 -14.23 -10.57
C SER A 70 -2.46 -15.09 -10.89
N LYS A 71 -3.68 -14.54 -10.78
CA LYS A 71 -4.91 -15.24 -11.13
C LYS A 71 -5.00 -15.52 -12.62
N PHE A 72 -4.56 -14.58 -13.47
CA PHE A 72 -4.54 -14.78 -14.91
C PHE A 72 -3.67 -15.96 -15.30
N LEU A 73 -2.41 -15.99 -14.83
CA LEU A 73 -1.46 -17.07 -15.13
C LEU A 73 -1.88 -18.44 -14.59
N GLN A 74 -2.76 -18.49 -13.59
CA GLN A 74 -3.29 -19.73 -13.03
C GLN A 74 -4.55 -20.25 -13.73
N LYS A 75 -5.13 -19.48 -14.68
CA LYS A 75 -6.30 -19.94 -15.45
C LYS A 75 -5.90 -21.10 -16.37
N LEU A 76 -6.79 -22.08 -16.51
CA LEU A 76 -6.61 -23.15 -17.46
C LEU A 76 -6.77 -22.61 -18.89
N GLY A 77 -5.90 -23.03 -19.82
CA GLY A 77 -6.02 -22.70 -21.23
C GLY A 77 -5.39 -21.36 -21.66
N VAL A 78 -4.57 -20.74 -20.80
CA VAL A 78 -3.80 -19.54 -21.19
C VAL A 78 -2.67 -19.93 -22.13
N SER A 79 -2.64 -19.29 -23.31
CA SER A 79 -1.54 -19.42 -24.26
C SER A 79 -0.31 -18.61 -23.83
N LEU A 80 0.87 -18.97 -24.36
CA LEU A 80 2.11 -18.25 -24.07
C LEU A 80 2.01 -16.76 -24.46
N THR A 81 1.40 -16.46 -25.61
CA THR A 81 1.24 -15.09 -26.10
C THR A 81 0.36 -14.25 -25.17
N GLU A 82 -0.75 -14.83 -24.67
CA GLU A 82 -1.62 -14.18 -23.69
C GLU A 82 -0.90 -13.95 -22.36
N ALA A 83 -0.09 -14.90 -21.91
CA ALA A 83 0.70 -14.76 -20.69
C ALA A 83 1.73 -13.61 -20.80
N ILE A 84 2.44 -13.51 -21.92
CA ILE A 84 3.42 -12.43 -22.16
C ILE A 84 2.71 -11.07 -22.19
N ALA A 85 1.61 -10.95 -22.94
CA ALA A 85 0.84 -9.71 -23.00
C ALA A 85 0.35 -9.28 -21.61
N GLN A 86 -0.10 -10.22 -20.78
CA GLN A 86 -0.53 -9.91 -19.42
C GLN A 86 0.62 -9.45 -18.52
N VAL A 87 1.83 -10.00 -18.69
CA VAL A 87 3.03 -9.56 -17.97
C VAL A 87 3.39 -8.12 -18.37
N GLU A 88 3.38 -7.82 -19.67
CA GLU A 88 3.65 -6.46 -20.18
C GLU A 88 2.64 -5.44 -19.64
N ILE A 89 1.35 -5.77 -19.66
CA ILE A 89 0.30 -4.93 -19.06
C ILE A 89 0.59 -4.68 -17.57
N THR A 90 0.97 -5.72 -16.83
CA THR A 90 1.28 -5.62 -15.41
C THR A 90 2.48 -4.70 -15.15
N ILE A 91 3.53 -4.81 -15.96
CA ILE A 91 4.70 -3.93 -15.89
C ILE A 91 4.27 -2.48 -16.14
N CYS A 92 3.52 -2.22 -17.22
CA CYS A 92 3.05 -0.87 -17.53
C CYS A 92 2.16 -0.29 -16.42
N SER A 93 1.30 -1.09 -15.79
CA SER A 93 0.49 -0.65 -14.64
C SER A 93 1.36 -0.29 -13.42
N LEU A 94 2.39 -1.08 -13.12
CA LEU A 94 3.31 -0.76 -12.02
C LEU A 94 4.18 0.46 -12.33
N GLU A 95 4.53 0.68 -13.59
CA GLU A 95 5.24 1.87 -14.04
C GLU A 95 4.34 3.11 -14.00
N SER A 96 3.05 3.00 -14.35
CA SER A 96 2.13 4.12 -14.26
C SER A 96 1.92 4.59 -12.82
N MET A 97 1.94 3.68 -11.85
CA MET A 97 1.89 4.04 -10.42
C MET A 97 3.06 4.93 -9.97
N LYS A 98 4.20 4.91 -10.68
CA LYS A 98 5.35 5.77 -10.36
C LYS A 98 5.19 7.19 -10.90
N LYS A 99 4.20 7.44 -11.76
CA LYS A 99 3.95 8.77 -12.31
C LYS A 99 3.35 9.66 -11.23
N ASP A 100 3.69 10.95 -11.30
CA ASP A 100 3.24 11.94 -10.33
C ASP A 100 1.72 11.97 -10.18
N ASP A 101 0.96 11.79 -11.26
CA ASP A 101 -0.51 11.80 -11.22
C ASP A 101 -1.08 10.67 -10.32
N GLU A 102 -0.61 9.43 -10.50
CA GLU A 102 -1.06 8.30 -9.69
C GLU A 102 -0.52 8.36 -8.27
N PHE A 103 0.72 8.82 -8.11
CA PHE A 103 1.28 9.09 -6.78
C PHE A 103 0.44 10.13 -6.03
N ASN A 104 0.12 11.25 -6.68
CA ASN A 104 -0.70 12.31 -6.11
C ASN A 104 -2.12 11.83 -5.81
N ARG A 105 -2.69 10.94 -6.62
CA ARG A 105 -3.98 10.30 -6.32
C ARG A 105 -3.92 9.54 -4.99
N ILE A 106 -2.96 8.64 -4.82
CA ILE A 106 -2.79 7.84 -3.60
C ILE A 106 -2.45 8.73 -2.39
N TRP A 107 -1.62 9.76 -2.61
CA TRP A 107 -1.26 10.73 -1.59
C TRP A 107 -2.48 11.50 -1.09
N ASN A 108 -3.28 12.07 -2.00
CA ASN A 108 -4.47 12.85 -1.65
C ASN A 108 -5.55 11.98 -0.99
N GLU A 109 -5.74 10.75 -1.46
CA GLU A 109 -6.64 9.78 -0.81
C GLU A 109 -6.20 9.48 0.63
N THR A 110 -4.89 9.32 0.84
CA THR A 110 -4.32 9.13 2.18
C THR A 110 -4.52 10.37 3.06
N MET A 111 -4.25 11.57 2.53
CA MET A 111 -4.46 12.83 3.27
C MET A 111 -5.92 13.00 3.71
N ASN A 112 -6.88 12.67 2.84
CA ASN A 112 -8.30 12.73 3.18
C ASN A 112 -8.64 11.79 4.34
N ILE A 113 -8.16 10.55 4.29
CA ILE A 113 -8.41 9.58 5.36
C ILE A 113 -7.72 10.00 6.66
N CYS A 114 -6.51 10.55 6.60
CA CYS A 114 -5.85 11.10 7.79
C CYS A 114 -6.67 12.25 8.40
N ALA A 115 -7.17 13.18 7.57
CA ALA A 115 -8.01 14.28 8.03
C ALA A 115 -9.33 13.79 8.65
N GLU A 116 -9.97 12.76 8.08
CA GLU A 116 -11.19 12.16 8.63
C GLU A 116 -10.96 11.47 10.00
N ASN A 117 -9.73 11.04 10.28
CA ASN A 117 -9.37 10.28 11.49
C ASN A 117 -8.52 11.09 12.49
N ASP A 118 -8.38 12.42 12.30
CA ASP A 118 -7.57 13.32 13.13
C ASP A 118 -6.12 12.84 13.29
N ILE A 119 -5.53 12.39 12.18
CA ILE A 119 -4.14 11.91 12.11
C ILE A 119 -3.27 13.01 11.54
N ASP A 120 -2.15 13.27 12.21
CA ASP A 120 -1.17 14.26 11.81
C ASP A 120 -0.69 14.05 10.37
N GLU A 121 -0.49 15.17 9.67
CA GLU A 121 0.10 15.20 8.34
C GLU A 121 1.53 14.61 8.36
N PRO A 122 2.01 14.07 7.23
CA PRO A 122 3.37 13.56 7.17
C PRO A 122 4.37 14.66 7.46
N ASP A 123 5.35 14.36 8.31
CA ASP A 123 6.44 15.28 8.62
C ASP A 123 7.17 15.65 7.32
N GLU A 124 7.22 16.95 7.00
CA GLU A 124 7.82 17.41 5.74
C GLU A 124 9.25 16.89 5.62
N GLN A 125 9.57 16.26 4.48
CA GLN A 125 10.90 15.69 4.27
C GLN A 125 12.00 16.69 4.61
N ARG A 126 12.88 16.30 5.55
CA ARG A 126 14.08 17.03 5.93
C ARG A 126 14.80 17.51 4.67
N LYS A 127 14.74 18.82 4.37
CA LYS A 127 15.39 19.42 3.20
C LYS A 127 16.82 18.92 3.13
N ARG A 128 17.14 18.10 2.13
CA ARG A 128 18.49 17.57 1.94
C ARG A 128 19.42 18.77 1.73
N LYS A 129 20.29 19.05 2.71
CA LYS A 129 21.37 20.03 2.51
C LYS A 129 22.22 19.52 1.35
N VAL A 130 22.27 20.28 0.26
CA VAL A 130 23.17 19.99 -0.85
C VAL A 130 24.59 19.93 -0.27
N PRO A 131 25.35 18.84 -0.49
CA PRO A 131 26.72 18.77 -0.03
C PRO A 131 27.51 19.95 -0.62
N ALA A 132 28.24 20.68 0.22
CA ALA A 132 29.03 21.86 -0.18
C ALA A 132 30.04 21.59 -1.34
N ARG A 133 30.27 20.31 -1.66
CA ARG A 133 31.13 19.86 -2.77
C ARG A 133 30.54 20.07 -4.16
N LEU A 134 29.25 20.41 -4.29
CA LEU A 134 28.57 20.59 -5.59
C LEU A 134 28.32 22.07 -5.96
N GLY A 135 29.00 23.02 -5.30
CA GLY A 135 29.00 24.42 -5.71
C GLY A 135 27.85 25.23 -5.11
N GLY A 136 28.00 25.60 -3.84
CA GLY A 136 27.33 26.77 -3.28
C GLY A 136 28.13 28.01 -3.68
N GLY A 137 27.95 28.46 -4.92
CA GLY A 137 28.42 29.76 -5.38
C GLY A 137 27.24 30.70 -5.40
N ASP A 138 27.23 31.64 -4.46
CA ASP A 138 26.30 32.77 -4.45
C ASP A 138 26.47 33.60 -5.73
N ILE A 139 25.37 33.83 -6.44
CA ILE A 139 25.11 35.07 -7.19
C ILE A 139 23.68 35.50 -6.86
#